data_AF-A0A453EDU6-F1
#
_entry.id   AF-A0A453EDU6-F1
#
_cell.length_a   1.000
_cell.length_b   1.000
_cell.length_c   1.000
_cell.angle_alpha   90.00
_cell.angle_beta   90.00
_cell.angle_gamma   90.00
#
_symmetry.space_group_name_H-M   'P 1'
#
loop_
_entity.id
_entity.type
_entity.pdbx_description
1 polymer ?
#
loop_
_entity_poly.entity_id
_entity_poly.type
_entity_poly.pdbx_seq_one_letter_code
_entity_poly.pdbx_strand_id
1 'polypeptide(L)'
;MLVSNMSQHRFASTSKEKLPESIPVCCSVMEALYLPEKHMILCQCKSCKKKMMTLNEWERHTGSRKKNWKMSIKLKSTGEPLIDLLHDIPGGNFKSSTSGIKKEELLSLQANSYSPVYAKWTTERCAVCRWVEDWDYNKVIICNRCQIAVHQECYGARVVQDLTNWVCRACELPQQKKECCLCPVKGGALKPTDIDQLWVHVMCAWYQPKVSFPVEETMEPAMGILSIPSEYFKK
;
A
#
# COMPACT_ATOMS: atom_id res chain seq x y z
N MET A 1 -35.74 30.24 35.24
CA MET A 1 -36.12 29.60 33.97
C MET A 1 -36.38 30.71 32.97
N LEU A 2 -35.71 30.65 31.80
CA LEU A 2 -36.18 31.00 30.44
C LEU A 2 -36.75 32.44 30.24
N VAL A 3 -36.39 33.24 29.25
CA VAL A 3 -35.71 33.05 27.96
C VAL A 3 -35.27 34.45 27.49
N SER A 4 -34.03 34.59 27.03
CA SER A 4 -33.57 35.74 26.25
C SER A 4 -33.57 35.35 24.78
N ASN A 5 -34.29 36.10 23.95
CA ASN A 5 -34.30 35.93 22.50
C ASN A 5 -33.91 37.26 21.86
N MET A 6 -32.68 37.38 21.38
CA MET A 6 -32.30 38.38 20.37
C MET A 6 -31.17 37.85 19.49
N SER A 7 -31.44 37.90 18.18
CA SER A 7 -30.49 38.19 17.11
C SER A 7 -29.40 37.15 16.83
N GLN A 8 -29.74 36.20 15.96
CA GLN A 8 -28.76 35.42 15.20
C GLN A 8 -28.01 36.35 14.24
N HIS A 9 -26.82 36.78 14.66
CA HIS A 9 -25.82 37.38 13.79
C HIS A 9 -25.34 36.34 12.77
N ARG A 10 -25.47 36.71 11.49
CA ARG A 10 -24.72 36.08 10.39
C ARG A 10 -23.23 36.20 10.69
N PHE A 11 -22.56 35.09 10.89
CA PHE A 11 -21.10 35.03 10.77
C PHE A 11 -20.73 34.54 9.38
N ALA A 12 -20.24 35.48 8.59
CA ALA A 12 -19.52 35.22 7.35
C ALA A 12 -18.21 34.50 7.69
N SER A 13 -17.97 33.34 7.09
CA SER A 13 -16.68 32.65 7.18
C SER A 13 -15.66 33.34 6.27
N THR A 14 -14.75 34.08 6.87
CA THR A 14 -13.59 34.74 6.26
C THR A 14 -12.44 33.75 6.02
N SER A 15 -11.71 33.98 4.91
CA SER A 15 -10.32 33.60 4.61
C SER A 15 -9.92 32.11 4.58
N LYS A 16 -9.62 31.61 3.38
CA LYS A 16 -8.77 30.43 3.15
C LYS A 16 -7.39 30.70 3.73
N GLU A 17 -7.00 30.05 4.82
CA GLU A 17 -5.64 30.11 5.34
C GLU A 17 -4.66 29.56 4.29
N LYS A 18 -3.72 30.40 3.84
CA LYS A 18 -2.62 29.97 2.96
C LYS A 18 -1.57 29.26 3.82
N LEU A 19 -1.09 28.12 3.35
CA LEU A 19 0.01 27.39 4.01
C LEU A 19 1.26 28.26 4.14
N PRO A 20 2.08 28.11 5.19
CA PRO A 20 3.35 28.81 5.32
C PRO A 20 4.29 28.53 4.14
N GLU A 21 5.13 29.50 3.76
CA GLU A 21 6.11 29.39 2.67
C GLU A 21 7.12 28.25 2.90
N SER A 22 7.43 27.96 4.16
CA SER A 22 8.27 26.84 4.55
C SER A 22 7.81 26.23 5.88
N ILE A 23 7.95 24.91 6.00
CA ILE A 23 7.47 24.13 7.14
C ILE A 23 8.66 23.33 7.70
N PRO A 24 9.02 23.52 8.98
CA PRO A 24 10.09 22.75 9.61
C PRO A 24 9.73 21.27 9.74
N VAL A 25 10.61 20.41 9.23
CA VAL A 25 10.45 18.95 9.25
C VAL A 25 11.71 18.25 9.75
N CYS A 26 11.55 17.05 10.26
CA CYS A 26 12.65 16.20 10.70
C CYS A 26 12.50 14.77 10.16
N CYS A 27 13.63 14.10 9.99
CA CYS A 27 13.69 12.67 9.72
C CYS A 27 14.93 12.09 10.41
N SER A 28 14.74 11.05 11.22
CA SER A 28 15.78 10.52 12.12
C SER A 28 16.31 11.64 13.04
N VAL A 29 17.58 12.02 12.91
CA VAL A 29 18.25 13.09 13.70
C VAL A 29 18.47 14.37 12.89
N MET A 30 17.97 14.43 11.65
CA MET A 30 18.23 15.55 10.75
C MET A 30 17.00 16.41 10.54
N GLU A 31 17.22 17.71 10.47
CA GLU A 31 16.20 18.74 10.30
C GLU A 31 16.32 19.41 8.93
N ALA A 32 15.18 19.85 8.39
CA ALA A 32 15.10 20.57 7.14
C ALA A 32 13.84 21.43 7.06
N LEU A 33 13.72 22.17 5.96
CA LEU A 33 12.50 22.92 5.63
C LEU A 33 11.82 22.27 4.44
N TYR A 34 10.58 21.83 4.62
CA TYR A 34 9.70 21.48 3.53
C TYR A 34 9.15 22.76 2.90
N LEU A 35 9.20 22.86 1.57
CA LEU A 35 8.69 23.97 0.78
C LEU A 35 7.40 23.51 0.11
N PRO A 36 6.22 23.88 0.63
CA PRO A 36 4.94 23.42 0.12
C PRO A 36 4.82 23.69 -1.36
N GLU A 37 4.97 24.94 -1.82
CA GLU A 37 4.82 25.33 -3.23
C GLU A 37 5.63 24.49 -4.23
N LYS A 38 6.78 23.96 -3.81
CA LYS A 38 7.69 23.20 -4.68
C LYS A 38 7.67 21.70 -4.42
N HIS A 39 6.97 21.23 -3.39
CA HIS A 39 7.02 19.86 -2.88
C HIS A 39 8.45 19.33 -2.70
N MET A 40 9.34 20.17 -2.17
CA MET A 40 10.75 19.84 -2.01
C MET A 40 11.24 20.14 -0.61
N ILE A 41 12.34 19.50 -0.22
CA ILE A 41 13.02 19.73 1.05
C ILE A 41 14.32 20.50 0.82
N LEU A 42 14.50 21.55 1.61
CA LEU A 42 15.75 22.28 1.75
C LEU A 42 16.53 21.75 2.95
N CYS A 43 17.54 20.92 2.68
CA CYS A 43 18.32 20.27 3.73
C CYS A 43 19.17 21.28 4.50
N GLN A 44 19.14 21.24 5.84
CA GLN A 44 19.93 22.14 6.69
C GLN A 44 21.24 21.52 7.22
N CYS A 45 21.67 20.39 6.64
CA CYS A 45 22.90 19.71 7.06
C CYS A 45 24.16 20.54 6.72
N LYS A 46 25.21 20.42 7.55
CA LYS A 46 26.49 21.15 7.38
C LYS A 46 27.19 20.83 6.05
N SER A 47 27.07 19.61 5.54
CA SER A 47 27.71 19.17 4.30
C SER A 47 26.91 19.50 3.02
N CYS A 48 25.63 19.85 3.16
CA CYS A 48 24.70 19.97 2.03
C CYS A 48 24.61 21.36 1.42
N LYS A 49 25.11 22.40 2.11
CA LYS A 49 24.99 23.81 1.71
C LYS A 49 23.58 24.21 1.25
N LYS A 50 22.54 23.83 1.98
CA LYS A 50 21.12 24.10 1.61
C LYS A 50 20.71 23.51 0.26
N LYS A 51 21.17 22.30 -0.06
CA LYS A 51 20.72 21.57 -1.25
C LYS A 51 19.21 21.31 -1.16
N MET A 52 18.54 21.55 -2.29
CA MET A 52 17.13 21.22 -2.50
C MET A 52 17.02 19.79 -3.05
N MET A 53 16.14 18.99 -2.46
CA MET A 53 16.00 17.55 -2.73
C MET A 53 14.53 17.16 -2.68
N THR A 54 14.15 16.09 -3.38
CA THR A 54 12.83 15.48 -3.17
C THR A 54 12.72 14.83 -1.79
N LEU A 55 11.50 14.55 -1.32
CA LEU A 55 11.25 13.92 -0.02
C LEU A 55 11.95 12.56 0.11
N ASN A 56 11.90 11.72 -0.94
CA ASN A 56 12.59 10.43 -1.00
C ASN A 56 14.11 10.57 -0.94
N GLU A 57 14.66 11.51 -1.72
CA GLU A 57 16.11 11.74 -1.75
C GLU A 57 16.61 12.26 -0.43
N TRP A 58 15.84 13.14 0.22
CA TRP A 58 16.17 13.66 1.53
C TRP A 58 16.06 12.59 2.62
N GLU A 59 15.03 11.74 2.61
CA GLU A 59 14.92 10.58 3.50
C GLU A 59 16.15 9.66 3.38
N ARG A 60 16.56 9.33 2.15
CA ARG A 60 17.77 8.52 1.93
C ARG A 60 19.01 9.24 2.43
N HIS A 61 19.08 10.55 2.23
CA HIS A 61 20.16 11.39 2.73
C HIS A 61 20.20 11.43 4.27
N THR A 62 19.07 11.29 4.97
CA THR A 62 19.02 11.18 6.44
C THR A 62 19.54 9.87 7.01
N GLY A 63 19.87 8.91 6.15
CA GLY A 63 20.23 7.56 6.58
C GLY A 63 19.05 6.77 7.14
N SER A 64 17.81 7.24 6.90
CA SER A 64 16.61 6.53 7.31
C SER A 64 16.55 5.14 6.64
N ARG A 65 16.40 4.09 7.46
CA ARG A 65 16.20 2.71 6.99
C ARG A 65 14.76 2.41 6.59
N LYS A 66 13.81 3.32 6.89
CA LYS A 66 12.37 3.09 6.70
C LYS A 66 11.93 3.10 5.23
N LYS A 67 12.69 3.77 4.34
CA LYS A 67 12.43 3.89 2.88
C LYS A 67 10.97 4.26 2.54
N ASN A 68 10.33 5.02 3.42
CA ASN A 68 8.96 5.48 3.26
C ASN A 68 8.84 6.88 3.89
N TRP A 69 9.19 7.89 3.10
CA TRP A 69 9.18 9.30 3.49
C TRP A 69 7.86 9.74 4.14
N LYS A 70 6.74 9.15 3.72
CA LYS A 70 5.41 9.49 4.25
C LYS A 70 5.32 9.28 5.75
N MET A 71 6.04 8.29 6.28
CA MET A 71 6.04 7.93 7.70
C MET A 71 7.31 8.39 8.42
N SER A 72 8.41 8.57 7.69
CA SER A 72 9.71 8.90 8.28
C SER A 72 9.98 10.41 8.35
N ILE A 73 9.32 11.22 7.52
CA ILE A 73 9.42 12.69 7.56
C ILE A 73 8.25 13.22 8.39
N LYS A 74 8.58 13.94 9.46
CA LYS A 74 7.65 14.43 10.47
C LYS A 74 7.75 15.94 10.63
N LEU A 75 6.67 16.56 11.05
CA LEU A 75 6.68 17.96 11.46
C LEU A 75 7.53 18.12 12.71
N LYS A 76 8.42 19.12 12.72
CA LYS A 76 9.26 19.37 13.90
C LYS A 76 8.44 19.85 15.10
N SER A 77 7.33 20.54 14.87
CA SER A 77 6.46 21.09 15.92
C SER A 77 5.65 20.03 16.66
N THR A 78 5.05 19.08 15.93
CA THR A 78 4.11 18.10 16.49
C THR A 78 4.67 16.68 16.55
N GLY A 79 5.67 16.34 15.74
CA GLY A 79 6.17 14.97 15.58
C GLY A 79 5.29 14.08 14.69
N GLU A 80 4.18 14.62 14.19
CA GLU A 80 3.27 13.94 13.28
C GLU A 80 3.86 13.81 11.87
N PRO A 81 3.50 12.77 11.11
CA PRO A 81 3.91 12.63 9.73
C PRO A 81 3.58 13.87 8.89
N LEU A 82 4.53 14.33 8.08
CA LEU A 82 4.32 15.47 7.17
C LEU A 82 3.14 15.23 6.22
N ILE A 83 2.91 13.97 5.84
CA ILE A 83 1.82 13.59 4.93
C ILE A 83 0.44 13.96 5.48
N ASP A 84 0.26 13.96 6.81
CA ASP A 84 -1.05 14.27 7.42
C ASP A 84 -1.36 15.76 7.25
N LEU A 85 -0.37 16.63 7.44
CA LEU A 85 -0.52 18.05 7.14
C LEU A 85 -0.80 18.32 5.66
N LEU A 86 -0.26 17.51 4.75
CA LEU A 86 -0.51 17.64 3.31
C LEU A 86 -1.94 17.22 2.94
N HIS A 87 -2.55 16.31 3.70
CA HIS A 87 -3.93 15.88 3.49
C HIS A 87 -4.95 16.92 4.00
N ASP A 88 -4.59 17.71 5.01
CA ASP A 88 -5.48 18.69 5.64
C ASP A 88 -5.62 20.02 4.86
N ILE A 89 -4.91 20.21 3.75
CA ILE A 89 -4.92 21.46 2.97
C ILE A 89 -6.09 21.49 1.98
N PRO A 90 -7.12 22.34 2.18
CA PRO A 90 -8.24 22.45 1.26
C PRO A 90 -7.80 23.21 -0.01
N GLY A 91 -7.57 22.50 -1.11
CA GLY A 91 -7.24 23.11 -2.42
C GLY A 91 -5.75 23.26 -2.71
N GLY A 92 -4.86 22.70 -1.88
CA GLY A 92 -3.45 22.51 -2.21
C GLY A 92 -3.33 21.36 -3.21
N ASN A 93 -3.11 21.68 -4.48
CA ASN A 93 -3.02 20.72 -5.57
C ASN A 93 -1.67 19.96 -5.56
N PHE A 94 -1.24 19.39 -4.42
CA PHE A 94 -0.18 18.35 -4.39
C PHE A 94 -0.77 16.99 -4.74
N LYS A 95 -1.33 16.99 -5.94
CA LYS A 95 -1.83 15.83 -6.63
C LYS A 95 -0.65 15.06 -7.22
N SER A 96 -0.27 13.94 -6.59
CA SER A 96 -0.45 12.71 -7.35
C SER A 96 -1.95 12.47 -7.36
N SER A 97 -2.64 13.05 -8.36
CA SER A 97 -4.09 13.00 -8.53
C SER A 97 -4.53 11.62 -8.90
N THR A 98 -4.54 10.75 -7.92
CA THR A 98 -5.19 9.48 -8.01
C THR A 98 -5.71 9.24 -6.61
N SER A 99 -6.93 9.74 -6.37
CA SER A 99 -7.72 9.35 -5.22
C SER A 99 -7.68 7.82 -5.18
N GLY A 100 -7.16 7.26 -4.09
CA GLY A 100 -7.21 5.82 -3.89
C GLY A 100 -8.64 5.32 -4.06
N ILE A 101 -8.81 4.13 -4.62
CA ILE A 101 -10.15 3.58 -4.85
C ILE A 101 -10.84 3.26 -3.52
N LYS A 102 -12.13 3.59 -3.40
CA LYS A 102 -12.95 3.17 -2.25
C LYS A 102 -13.30 1.69 -2.34
N LYS A 103 -13.54 1.03 -1.20
CA LYS A 103 -13.89 -0.41 -1.15
C LYS A 103 -15.12 -0.71 -2.00
N GLU A 104 -16.17 0.08 -1.87
CA GLU A 104 -17.44 -0.10 -2.58
C GLU A 104 -17.27 0.10 -4.08
N GLU A 105 -16.46 1.10 -4.48
CA GLU A 105 -16.13 1.35 -5.88
C GLU A 105 -15.33 0.18 -6.47
N LEU A 106 -14.33 -0.34 -5.77
CA LEU A 106 -13.53 -1.49 -6.21
C LEU A 106 -14.40 -2.75 -6.40
N LEU A 107 -15.31 -3.03 -5.45
CA LEU A 107 -16.26 -4.12 -5.57
C LEU A 107 -17.20 -3.93 -6.77
N SER A 108 -17.65 -2.69 -7.02
CA SER A 108 -18.50 -2.39 -8.19
C SER A 108 -17.76 -2.54 -9.53
N LEU A 109 -16.49 -2.15 -9.60
CA LEU A 109 -15.66 -2.30 -10.81
C LEU A 109 -15.34 -3.78 -11.09
N GLN A 110 -15.15 -4.58 -10.04
CA GLN A 110 -15.02 -6.03 -10.18
C GLN A 110 -16.31 -6.69 -10.70
N ALA A 111 -17.49 -6.13 -10.41
CA ALA A 111 -18.75 -6.63 -10.95
C ALA A 111 -18.89 -6.37 -12.47
N ASN A 112 -18.32 -5.27 -12.98
CA ASN A 112 -18.36 -4.88 -14.41
C ASN A 112 -17.26 -5.57 -15.28
N SER A 113 -16.87 -6.78 -14.88
CA SER A 113 -15.57 -7.42 -15.16
C SER A 113 -15.11 -7.50 -16.62
N TYR A 114 -13.78 -7.55 -16.76
CA TYR A 114 -13.10 -8.19 -17.89
C TYR A 114 -13.49 -9.67 -17.97
N SER A 115 -13.47 -10.26 -19.17
CA SER A 115 -13.73 -11.70 -19.34
C SER A 115 -12.78 -12.53 -18.48
N PRO A 116 -13.28 -13.52 -17.71
CA PRO A 116 -12.45 -14.41 -16.91
C PRO A 116 -11.32 -15.03 -17.73
N VAL A 117 -10.10 -15.03 -17.19
CA VAL A 117 -8.95 -15.70 -17.81
C VAL A 117 -8.65 -16.98 -17.04
N TYR A 118 -8.75 -18.10 -17.72
CA TYR A 118 -8.46 -19.42 -17.15
C TYR A 118 -7.02 -19.82 -17.49
N ALA A 119 -6.10 -19.45 -16.60
CA ALA A 119 -4.72 -19.88 -16.72
C ALA A 119 -4.58 -21.37 -16.39
N LYS A 120 -3.72 -22.07 -17.14
CA LYS A 120 -3.34 -23.46 -16.83
C LYS A 120 -2.35 -23.45 -15.68
N TRP A 121 -2.80 -23.89 -14.51
CA TRP A 121 -1.96 -24.11 -13.34
C TRP A 121 -1.48 -25.57 -13.32
N THR A 122 -0.19 -25.78 -13.07
CA THR A 122 0.44 -27.10 -13.09
C THR A 122 1.20 -27.32 -11.79
N THR A 123 1.36 -28.57 -11.39
CA THR A 123 2.18 -28.95 -10.23
C THR A 123 3.68 -28.83 -10.50
N GLU A 124 4.09 -28.78 -11.77
CA GLU A 124 5.50 -28.70 -12.19
C GLU A 124 6.14 -27.32 -12.05
N ARG A 125 5.34 -26.26 -11.94
CA ARG A 125 5.83 -24.87 -11.97
C ARG A 125 5.23 -24.09 -10.82
N CYS A 126 6.08 -23.32 -10.14
CA CYS A 126 5.62 -22.40 -9.12
C CYS A 126 4.61 -21.40 -9.70
N ALA A 127 3.44 -21.30 -9.09
CA ALA A 127 2.36 -20.41 -9.53
C ALA A 127 2.68 -18.92 -9.35
N VAL A 128 3.77 -18.60 -8.66
CA VAL A 128 4.24 -17.22 -8.43
C VAL A 128 5.42 -16.85 -9.32
N CYS A 129 6.52 -17.62 -9.37
CA CYS A 129 7.69 -17.25 -10.19
C CYS A 129 7.75 -17.97 -11.55
N ARG A 130 6.90 -19.00 -11.77
CA ARG A 130 6.85 -19.86 -12.97
C ARG A 130 8.06 -20.77 -13.21
N TRP A 131 9.00 -20.80 -12.27
CA TRP A 131 10.18 -21.65 -12.31
C TRP A 131 9.84 -23.09 -11.90
N VAL A 132 10.64 -24.05 -12.37
CA VAL A 132 10.47 -25.50 -12.14
C VAL A 132 11.41 -26.02 -11.05
N GLU A 133 12.48 -25.27 -10.79
CA GLU A 133 13.59 -25.64 -9.94
C GLU A 133 13.13 -25.81 -8.50
N ASP A 134 13.65 -26.82 -7.81
CA ASP A 134 13.38 -27.08 -6.40
C ASP A 134 14.69 -26.99 -5.61
N TRP A 135 14.69 -26.26 -4.49
CA TRP A 135 15.91 -26.03 -3.69
C TRP A 135 15.72 -26.56 -2.26
N ASP A 136 16.78 -27.06 -1.63
CA ASP A 136 16.69 -27.66 -0.29
C ASP A 136 16.17 -26.72 0.80
N TYR A 137 16.42 -25.43 0.66
CA TYR A 137 15.98 -24.37 1.58
C TYR A 137 14.76 -23.58 1.07
N ASN A 138 14.25 -23.88 -0.13
CA ASN A 138 13.11 -23.21 -0.74
C ASN A 138 12.35 -24.20 -1.62
N LYS A 139 11.67 -25.14 -0.97
CA LYS A 139 11.01 -26.24 -1.67
C LYS A 139 9.78 -25.77 -2.43
N VAL A 140 9.47 -26.44 -3.54
CA VAL A 140 8.15 -26.39 -4.16
C VAL A 140 7.19 -27.24 -3.32
N ILE A 141 6.18 -26.60 -2.74
CA ILE A 141 5.11 -27.25 -2.00
C ILE A 141 3.81 -27.22 -2.81
N ILE A 142 3.02 -28.29 -2.71
CA ILE A 142 1.80 -28.49 -3.50
C ILE A 142 0.61 -28.54 -2.55
N CYS A 143 -0.40 -27.71 -2.80
CA CYS A 143 -1.61 -27.70 -1.99
C CYS A 143 -2.41 -28.99 -2.20
N ASN A 144 -2.70 -29.72 -1.13
CA ASN A 144 -3.45 -30.97 -1.21
C ASN A 144 -4.89 -30.84 -1.72
N ARG A 145 -5.48 -29.64 -1.66
CA ARG A 145 -6.87 -29.42 -2.06
C ARG A 145 -7.01 -28.93 -3.50
N CYS A 146 -6.21 -27.95 -3.91
CA CYS A 146 -6.33 -27.34 -5.25
C CYS A 146 -5.14 -27.62 -6.18
N GLN A 147 -4.14 -28.37 -5.72
CA GLN A 147 -2.95 -28.76 -6.49
C GLN A 147 -2.12 -27.57 -7.01
N ILE A 148 -2.24 -26.39 -6.39
CA ILE A 148 -1.36 -25.27 -6.69
C ILE A 148 0.03 -25.55 -6.14
N ALA A 149 1.05 -25.46 -7.00
CA ALA A 149 2.45 -25.56 -6.62
C ALA A 149 3.05 -24.16 -6.42
N VAL A 150 3.79 -23.96 -5.33
CA VAL A 150 4.49 -22.71 -5.04
C VAL A 150 5.80 -23.00 -4.33
N HIS A 151 6.82 -22.18 -4.56
CA HIS A 151 7.98 -22.14 -3.68
C HIS A 151 7.59 -21.61 -2.29
N GLN A 152 8.17 -22.17 -1.24
CA GLN A 152 7.96 -21.72 0.14
C GLN A 152 8.18 -20.21 0.29
N GLU A 153 9.28 -19.68 -0.26
CA GLU A 153 9.59 -18.24 -0.20
C GLU A 153 8.66 -17.40 -1.07
N CYS A 154 8.23 -17.94 -2.22
CA CYS A 154 7.33 -17.21 -3.11
C CYS A 154 5.93 -17.04 -2.52
N TYR A 155 5.54 -17.86 -1.55
CA TYR A 155 4.20 -17.83 -0.96
C TYR A 155 4.18 -17.39 0.52
N GLY A 156 5.34 -17.25 1.17
CA GLY A 156 5.42 -17.00 2.61
C GLY A 156 5.00 -18.24 3.41
N ALA A 157 5.66 -19.37 3.12
CA ALA A 157 5.44 -20.67 3.76
C ALA A 157 6.76 -21.29 4.27
N ARG A 158 7.76 -20.46 4.61
CA ARG A 158 9.07 -20.92 5.11
C ARG A 158 8.96 -21.74 6.40
N VAL A 159 7.96 -21.46 7.24
CA VAL A 159 7.77 -22.10 8.55
C VAL A 159 6.96 -23.40 8.49
N VAL A 160 6.45 -23.79 7.32
CA VAL A 160 5.68 -25.04 7.18
C VAL A 160 6.61 -26.23 7.33
N GLN A 161 6.33 -27.09 8.31
CA GLN A 161 7.11 -28.30 8.57
C GLN A 161 6.56 -29.52 7.81
N ASP A 162 5.25 -29.71 7.83
CA ASP A 162 4.59 -30.78 7.07
C ASP A 162 4.26 -30.31 5.64
N LEU A 163 5.23 -30.45 4.75
CA LEU A 163 5.08 -30.09 3.34
C LEU A 163 4.08 -31.00 2.62
N THR A 164 3.90 -32.25 3.09
CA THR A 164 3.07 -33.26 2.43
C THR A 164 1.58 -33.08 2.69
N ASN A 165 1.22 -32.47 3.82
CA ASN A 165 -0.18 -32.16 4.17
C ASN A 165 -0.55 -30.68 3.99
N TRP A 166 0.30 -29.91 3.31
CA TRP A 166 0.12 -28.47 3.19
C TRP A 166 -1.16 -28.11 2.41
N VAL A 167 -1.86 -27.11 2.91
CA VAL A 167 -3.06 -26.53 2.30
C VAL A 167 -2.82 -25.04 2.12
N CYS A 168 -3.04 -24.51 0.92
CA CYS A 168 -2.87 -23.07 0.68
C CYS A 168 -3.94 -22.26 1.41
N ARG A 169 -3.62 -21.00 1.73
CA ARG A 169 -4.49 -20.08 2.47
C ARG A 169 -5.91 -19.97 1.90
N ALA A 170 -6.05 -19.96 0.57
CA ALA A 170 -7.35 -19.93 -0.09
C ALA A 170 -8.22 -21.18 0.17
N CYS A 171 -7.58 -22.35 0.34
CA CYS A 171 -8.26 -23.61 0.58
C CYS A 171 -8.54 -23.87 2.08
N GLU A 172 -7.87 -23.16 2.99
CA GLU A 172 -8.17 -23.17 4.43
C GLU A 172 -9.52 -22.52 4.76
N LEU A 173 -10.01 -21.63 3.88
CA LEU A 173 -11.26 -20.89 4.08
C LEU A 173 -12.36 -21.27 3.07
N PRO A 174 -12.66 -22.56 2.83
CA PRO A 174 -13.32 -23.05 1.61
C PRO A 174 -14.68 -22.41 1.29
N GLN A 175 -15.39 -21.87 2.27
CA GLN A 175 -16.70 -21.22 2.11
C GLN A 175 -16.65 -19.87 1.38
N GLN A 176 -15.49 -19.21 1.32
CA GLN A 176 -15.35 -17.92 0.65
C GLN A 176 -15.02 -18.10 -0.85
N LYS A 177 -15.53 -17.23 -1.72
CA LYS A 177 -15.04 -17.13 -3.09
C LYS A 177 -13.73 -16.35 -3.08
N LYS A 178 -12.63 -16.89 -3.64
CA LYS A 178 -11.33 -16.20 -3.69
C LYS A 178 -11.00 -15.89 -5.14
N GLU A 179 -11.07 -14.60 -5.45
CA GLU A 179 -10.69 -14.06 -6.75
C GLU A 179 -9.74 -12.89 -6.50
N CYS A 180 -8.76 -12.73 -7.38
CA CYS A 180 -7.83 -11.62 -7.28
C CYS A 180 -8.57 -10.31 -7.56
N CYS A 181 -8.44 -9.35 -6.64
CA CYS A 181 -9.05 -8.03 -6.77
C CYS A 181 -8.34 -7.12 -7.79
N LEU A 182 -7.19 -7.55 -8.33
CA LEU A 182 -6.33 -6.78 -9.24
C LEU A 182 -6.29 -7.33 -10.68
N CYS A 183 -6.83 -8.52 -10.95
CA CYS A 183 -6.79 -9.09 -12.31
C CYS A 183 -7.94 -10.10 -12.55
N PRO A 184 -8.28 -10.40 -13.83
CA PRO A 184 -9.35 -11.33 -14.17
C PRO A 184 -8.94 -12.82 -14.15
N VAL A 185 -7.71 -13.15 -13.78
CA VAL A 185 -7.19 -14.52 -13.81
C VAL A 185 -7.81 -15.36 -12.68
N LYS A 186 -8.32 -16.54 -13.02
CA LYS A 186 -8.91 -17.50 -12.06
C LYS A 186 -7.88 -18.48 -11.52
N GLY A 187 -8.08 -18.93 -10.28
CA GLY A 187 -7.17 -19.86 -9.58
C GLY A 187 -5.88 -19.17 -9.13
N GLY A 188 -4.77 -19.92 -9.07
CA GLY A 188 -3.45 -19.38 -8.73
C GLY A 188 -3.15 -19.29 -7.22
N ALA A 189 -2.00 -18.69 -6.89
CA ALA A 189 -1.54 -18.48 -5.52
C ALA A 189 -2.11 -17.17 -4.94
N LEU A 190 -3.07 -17.27 -4.03
CA LEU A 190 -3.83 -16.15 -3.48
C LEU A 190 -3.56 -15.95 -1.99
N LYS A 191 -3.49 -14.69 -1.56
CA LYS A 191 -3.40 -14.28 -0.15
C LYS A 191 -4.53 -13.32 0.22
N PRO A 192 -4.98 -13.31 1.49
CA PRO A 192 -5.95 -12.34 1.96
C PRO A 192 -5.34 -10.94 1.96
N THR A 193 -6.18 -9.93 1.75
CA THR A 193 -5.81 -8.52 1.94
C THR A 193 -6.20 -8.06 3.34
N ASP A 194 -5.84 -6.82 3.68
CA ASP A 194 -6.30 -6.12 4.89
C ASP A 194 -7.78 -5.70 4.84
N ILE A 195 -8.45 -5.98 3.72
CA ILE A 195 -9.86 -5.67 3.49
C ILE A 195 -10.65 -6.97 3.40
N ASP A 196 -11.69 -7.07 4.24
CA ASP A 196 -12.55 -8.25 4.28
C ASP A 196 -13.06 -8.66 2.89
N GLN A 197 -12.98 -9.98 2.64
CA GLN A 197 -13.41 -10.67 1.42
C GLN A 197 -12.59 -10.35 0.16
N LEU A 198 -11.60 -9.47 0.24
CA LEU A 198 -10.70 -9.21 -0.88
C LEU A 198 -9.44 -10.07 -0.78
N TRP A 199 -9.11 -10.69 -1.91
CA TRP A 199 -7.96 -11.55 -2.11
C TRP A 199 -7.11 -11.01 -3.25
N VAL A 200 -5.82 -11.31 -3.23
CA VAL A 200 -4.90 -10.89 -4.29
C VAL A 200 -3.94 -12.01 -4.62
N HIS A 201 -3.56 -12.13 -5.89
CA HIS A 201 -2.44 -13.01 -6.24
C HIS A 201 -1.16 -12.48 -5.65
N VAL A 202 -0.29 -13.37 -5.16
CA VAL A 202 1.03 -12.96 -4.66
C VAL A 202 1.82 -12.21 -5.74
N MET A 203 1.79 -12.71 -6.98
CA MET A 203 2.40 -12.04 -8.13
C MET A 203 1.79 -10.64 -8.37
N CYS A 204 0.46 -10.50 -8.36
CA CYS A 204 -0.17 -9.19 -8.55
C CYS A 204 0.22 -8.19 -7.46
N ALA A 205 0.34 -8.65 -6.21
CA ALA A 205 0.80 -7.82 -5.10
C ALA A 205 2.26 -7.34 -5.31
N TRP A 206 3.17 -8.23 -5.70
CA TRP A 206 4.57 -7.88 -5.96
C TRP A 206 4.77 -6.85 -7.07
N TYR A 207 3.99 -6.96 -8.14
CA TYR A 207 4.10 -6.06 -9.30
C TYR A 207 3.27 -4.78 -9.17
N GLN A 208 2.49 -4.61 -8.09
CA GLN A 208 1.74 -3.40 -7.82
C GLN A 208 2.50 -2.52 -6.80
N PRO A 209 3.08 -1.38 -7.19
CA PRO A 209 3.91 -0.56 -6.31
C PRO A 209 3.25 -0.06 -5.02
N LYS A 210 1.91 -0.02 -4.97
CA LYS A 210 1.16 0.39 -3.77
C LYS A 210 0.86 -0.76 -2.81
N VAL A 211 1.13 -2.00 -3.21
CA VAL A 211 0.80 -3.19 -2.43
C VAL A 211 2.06 -3.77 -1.82
N SER A 212 1.97 -4.18 -0.55
CA SER A 212 3.08 -4.81 0.16
C SER A 212 2.59 -5.88 1.13
N PHE A 213 3.51 -6.76 1.51
CA PHE A 213 3.34 -7.69 2.62
C PHE A 213 4.22 -7.22 3.79
N PRO A 214 3.66 -6.89 4.95
CA PRO A 214 4.43 -6.36 6.08
C PRO A 214 5.28 -7.43 6.79
N VAL A 215 4.89 -8.70 6.68
CA VAL A 215 5.57 -9.86 7.27
C VAL A 215 6.09 -10.74 6.13
N GLU A 216 7.40 -10.86 6.00
CA GLU A 216 8.05 -11.59 4.89
C GLU A 216 7.81 -13.10 5.01
N GLU A 217 7.79 -13.63 6.24
CA GLU A 217 7.71 -15.06 6.51
C GLU A 217 6.36 -15.64 6.11
N THR A 218 5.28 -14.87 6.31
CA THR A 218 3.91 -15.30 6.05
C THR A 218 3.34 -14.69 4.79
N MET A 219 3.87 -13.55 4.33
CA MET A 219 3.32 -12.79 3.19
C MET A 219 1.80 -12.57 3.28
N GLU A 220 1.31 -12.20 4.45
CA GLU A 220 -0.09 -11.82 4.66
C GLU A 220 -0.28 -10.91 5.89
N PRO A 221 -1.34 -10.06 5.88
CA PRO A 221 -2.20 -9.76 4.73
C PRO A 221 -1.49 -8.86 3.70
N ALA A 222 -1.95 -8.87 2.46
CA ALA A 222 -1.56 -7.84 1.50
C ALA A 222 -2.19 -6.49 1.88
N MET A 223 -1.38 -5.44 1.99
CA MET A 223 -1.85 -4.10 2.36
C MET A 223 -1.78 -3.13 1.17
N GLY A 224 -2.56 -2.05 1.21
CA GLY A 224 -2.42 -0.93 0.27
C GLY A 224 -3.27 -1.01 -0.99
N ILE A 225 -4.22 -1.95 -1.07
CA ILE A 225 -5.14 -2.10 -2.22
C ILE A 225 -5.94 -0.82 -2.47
N LEU A 226 -6.51 -0.19 -1.43
CA LEU A 226 -7.27 1.05 -1.56
C LEU A 226 -6.38 2.27 -1.89
N SER A 227 -5.06 2.14 -1.79
CA SER A 227 -4.13 3.20 -2.22
C SER A 227 -3.85 3.15 -3.73
N ILE A 228 -4.36 2.14 -4.43
CA ILE A 228 -4.23 2.03 -5.88
C ILE A 228 -5.20 3.03 -6.53
N PRO A 229 -4.71 3.84 -7.48
CA PRO A 229 -5.54 4.71 -8.30
C PRO A 229 -6.75 4.02 -8.95
N SER A 230 -7.93 4.63 -8.87
CA SER A 230 -9.16 4.08 -9.49
C SER A 230 -9.02 3.86 -11.00
N GLU A 231 -8.16 4.63 -11.66
CA GLU A 231 -7.88 4.59 -13.09
C GLU A 231 -7.27 3.25 -13.52
N TYR A 232 -6.53 2.56 -12.64
CA TYR A 232 -5.95 1.25 -12.96
C TYR A 232 -6.98 0.11 -12.96
N PHE A 233 -8.19 0.36 -12.45
CA PHE A 233 -9.28 -0.63 -12.42
C PHE A 233 -10.31 -0.39 -13.53
N LYS A 234 -10.25 0.76 -14.20
CA LYS A 234 -11.16 1.12 -15.28
C LYS A 234 -10.67 0.51 -16.60
N LYS A 235 -11.61 0.20 -17.50
CA LYS A 235 -11.34 -0.27 -18.87
C LYS A 235 -10.94 0.89 -19.77
#